data_AF-A0A6L2M3V1-F1
#
_entry.id   AF-A0A6L2M3V1-F1
#
_cell.length_a   1.000
_cell.length_b   1.000
_cell.length_c   1.000
_cell.angle_alpha   90.00
_cell.angle_beta   90.00
_cell.angle_gamma   90.00
#
_symmetry.space_group_name_H-M   'P 1'
#
loop_
_entity.id
_entity.type
_entity.pdbx_description
1 polymer ?
#
loop_
_entity_poly.entity_id
_entity_poly.type
_entity_poly.pdbx_seq_one_letter_code
_entity_poly.pdbx_strand_id
1 'polypeptide(L)'
;AKLLGASFFDADLTGADLSDADLRGADFSLANVTKVNLTNANLEGALVTGNTSFKGSIITGADFTDVPLREDQKEYLCKIADG
;
A
#
# COMPACT_ATOMS: atom_id res chain seq x y z
N ALA A 1 8.44 -9.38 -4.77
CA ALA A 1 8.47 -10.50 -3.77
C ALA A 1 7.10 -11.21 -3.69
N LYS A 2 7.01 -12.46 -3.22
CA LYS A 2 5.72 -13.15 -2.99
C LYS A 2 5.28 -12.99 -1.53
N LEU A 3 4.33 -12.10 -1.27
CA LEU A 3 3.89 -11.69 0.06
C LEU A 3 2.35 -11.77 0.18
N LEU A 4 1.73 -12.65 -0.62
CA LEU A 4 0.30 -12.96 -0.61
C LEU A 4 -0.18 -13.26 0.81
N GLY A 5 -1.11 -12.46 1.32
CA GLY A 5 -1.68 -12.61 2.67
C GLY A 5 -0.68 -12.38 3.82
N ALA A 6 0.48 -11.76 3.56
CA ALA A 6 1.44 -11.43 4.61
C ALA A 6 0.85 -10.42 5.60
N SER A 7 1.23 -10.52 6.87
CA SER A 7 0.87 -9.53 7.88
C SER A 7 2.01 -8.55 8.11
N PHE A 8 1.70 -7.27 7.91
CA PHE A 8 2.49 -6.10 8.25
C PHE A 8 1.76 -5.26 9.32
N PHE A 9 0.92 -5.89 10.14
CA PHE A 9 0.17 -5.21 11.18
C PHE A 9 1.10 -4.42 12.09
N ASP A 10 0.87 -3.11 12.21
CA ASP A 10 1.66 -2.17 13.01
C ASP A 10 3.17 -2.13 12.65
N ALA A 11 3.53 -2.58 11.45
CA ALA A 11 4.92 -2.61 11.00
C ALA A 11 5.40 -1.22 10.54
N ASP A 12 6.66 -0.90 10.84
CA ASP A 12 7.35 0.23 10.22
C ASP A 12 8.01 -0.22 8.91
N LEU A 13 7.44 0.21 7.79
CA LEU A 13 7.94 -0.05 6.45
C LEU A 13 8.58 1.19 5.83
N THR A 14 8.89 2.23 6.61
CA THR A 14 9.38 3.50 6.08
C THR A 14 10.57 3.31 5.13
N GLY A 15 10.40 3.73 3.87
CA GLY A 15 11.45 3.62 2.86
C GLY A 15 11.71 2.22 2.30
N ALA A 16 10.89 1.22 2.64
CA ALA A 16 11.02 -0.13 2.12
C ALA A 16 10.83 -0.18 0.60
N ASP A 17 11.50 -1.15 -0.04
CA ASP A 17 11.28 -1.48 -1.43
C ASP A 17 10.38 -2.71 -1.56
N LEU A 18 9.15 -2.46 -2.02
CA LEU A 18 8.13 -3.47 -2.31
C LEU A 18 7.72 -3.42 -3.79
N SER A 19 8.61 -2.92 -4.66
CA SER A 19 8.37 -2.93 -6.10
C SER A 19 8.16 -4.35 -6.64
N ASP A 20 7.26 -4.47 -7.62
CA ASP A 20 6.85 -5.71 -8.27
C ASP A 20 6.42 -6.83 -7.27
N ALA A 21 5.96 -6.44 -6.07
CA ALA A 21 5.50 -7.39 -5.06
C ALA A 21 4.05 -7.83 -5.28
N ASP A 22 3.82 -9.14 -5.09
CA ASP A 22 2.48 -9.69 -4.94
C ASP A 22 2.08 -9.56 -3.46
N LEU A 23 1.29 -8.53 -3.16
CA LEU A 23 0.79 -8.13 -1.83
C LEU A 23 -0.72 -8.36 -1.71
N ARG A 24 -1.31 -9.18 -2.59
CA ARG A 24 -2.75 -9.42 -2.58
C ARG A 24 -3.20 -9.93 -1.22
N GLY A 25 -4.29 -9.39 -0.71
CA GLY A 25 -4.82 -9.73 0.61
C GLY A 25 -3.87 -9.51 1.80
N ALA A 26 -2.74 -8.81 1.62
CA ALA A 26 -1.83 -8.53 2.73
C ALA A 26 -2.48 -7.56 3.74
N ASP A 27 -2.12 -7.70 5.00
CA ASP A 27 -2.62 -6.87 6.09
C ASP A 27 -1.62 -5.75 6.41
N PHE A 28 -1.94 -4.52 6.04
CA PHE A 28 -1.20 -3.30 6.35
C PHE A 28 -1.87 -2.47 7.47
N SER A 29 -2.81 -3.02 8.23
CA SER A 29 -3.48 -2.28 9.28
C SER A 29 -2.49 -1.71 10.30
N LEU A 30 -2.61 -0.40 10.57
CA LEU A 30 -1.71 0.39 11.42
C LEU A 30 -0.27 0.54 10.90
N ALA A 31 0.06 0.01 9.72
CA ALA A 31 1.42 0.05 9.20
C ALA A 31 1.85 1.47 8.79
N ASN A 32 3.13 1.78 9.01
CA ASN A 32 3.74 2.98 8.45
C ASN A 32 4.30 2.67 7.05
N VAL A 33 3.51 2.96 6.01
CA VAL A 33 3.84 2.74 4.60
C VAL A 33 4.32 4.04 3.95
N THR A 34 5.09 4.86 4.69
CA THR A 34 5.59 6.14 4.16
C THR A 34 6.86 5.97 3.35
N LYS A 35 6.97 6.70 2.23
CA LYS A 35 8.12 6.65 1.32
C LYS A 35 8.46 5.25 0.79
N VAL A 36 7.48 4.34 0.76
CA VAL A 36 7.66 2.98 0.25
C VAL A 36 7.66 3.01 -1.27
N ASN A 37 8.51 2.21 -1.89
CA ASN A 37 8.41 1.95 -3.32
C ASN A 37 7.39 0.82 -3.55
N LEU A 38 6.21 1.15 -4.09
CA LEU A 38 5.15 0.22 -4.50
C LEU A 38 5.02 0.15 -6.02
N THR A 39 6.07 0.51 -6.77
CA THR A 39 6.04 0.48 -8.25
C THR A 39 5.63 -0.91 -8.75
N ASN A 40 4.58 -0.99 -9.58
CA ASN A 40 3.97 -2.22 -10.09
C ASN A 40 3.54 -3.26 -9.03
N ALA A 41 3.40 -2.87 -7.77
CA ALA A 41 2.96 -3.79 -6.73
C ALA A 41 1.47 -4.12 -6.90
N ASN A 42 1.09 -5.37 -6.65
CA ASN A 42 -0.31 -5.77 -6.66
C ASN A 42 -0.82 -5.85 -5.21
N LEU A 43 -1.66 -4.88 -4.81
CA LEU A 43 -2.30 -4.81 -3.50
C LEU A 43 -3.78 -5.21 -3.54
N GLU A 44 -4.24 -5.93 -4.57
CA GLU A 44 -5.65 -6.34 -4.72
C GLU A 44 -6.18 -6.96 -3.41
N GLY A 45 -7.25 -6.38 -2.88
CA GLY A 45 -7.90 -6.83 -1.64
C GLY A 45 -7.06 -6.69 -0.36
N ALA A 46 -5.94 -5.95 -0.37
CA ALA A 46 -5.15 -5.68 0.82
C ALA A 46 -5.94 -4.90 1.87
N LEU A 47 -5.66 -5.14 3.15
CA LEU A 47 -6.33 -4.47 4.28
C LEU A 47 -5.51 -3.26 4.72
N VAL A 48 -6.12 -2.07 4.76
CA VAL A 48 -5.45 -0.79 5.06
C VAL A 48 -6.23 0.04 6.08
N THR A 49 -6.52 -0.54 7.26
CA THR A 49 -7.34 0.12 8.28
C THR A 49 -6.50 0.95 9.27
N GLY A 50 -7.16 1.73 10.15
CA GLY A 50 -6.51 2.53 11.18
C GLY A 50 -5.65 3.67 10.63
N ASN A 51 -4.53 4.00 11.28
CA ASN A 51 -3.65 5.13 10.94
C ASN A 51 -2.63 4.83 9.81
N THR A 52 -2.92 3.85 8.95
CA THR A 52 -2.06 3.49 7.81
C THR A 52 -1.85 4.69 6.88
N SER A 53 -0.58 5.03 6.63
CA SER A 53 -0.17 6.20 5.86
C SER A 53 0.67 5.81 4.66
N PHE A 54 0.27 6.26 3.47
CA PHE A 54 1.00 6.08 2.20
C PHE A 54 1.84 7.31 1.82
N LYS A 55 2.01 8.26 2.72
CA LYS A 55 2.60 9.57 2.39
C LYS A 55 4.03 9.43 1.86
N GLY A 56 4.26 9.99 0.68
CA GLY A 56 5.55 10.01 -0.01
C GLY A 56 5.90 8.71 -0.73
N SER A 57 5.01 7.72 -0.73
CA SER A 57 5.23 6.45 -1.41
C SER A 57 5.08 6.60 -2.92
N ILE A 58 5.85 5.81 -3.65
CA ILE A 58 5.78 5.73 -5.11
C ILE A 58 4.79 4.63 -5.45
N ILE A 59 3.72 4.98 -6.16
CA ILE A 59 2.62 4.05 -6.48
C ILE A 59 2.40 3.83 -7.98
N THR A 60 3.38 4.18 -8.81
CA THR A 60 3.26 4.04 -10.26
C THR A 60 2.98 2.59 -10.65
N GLY A 61 1.87 2.36 -11.35
CA GLY A 61 1.41 1.02 -11.75
C GLY A 61 0.95 0.11 -10.61
N ALA A 62 0.82 0.63 -9.38
CA ALA A 62 0.32 -0.17 -8.26
C ALA A 62 -1.18 -0.44 -8.39
N ASP A 63 -1.60 -1.66 -8.08
CA ASP A 63 -3.01 -2.07 -8.14
C ASP A 63 -3.64 -2.00 -6.74
N PHE A 64 -4.62 -1.10 -6.57
CA PHE A 64 -5.41 -0.94 -5.33
C PHE A 64 -6.85 -1.46 -5.47
N THR A 65 -7.13 -2.31 -6.46
CA THR A 65 -8.45 -2.92 -6.65
C THR A 65 -8.94 -3.58 -5.36
N ASP A 66 -10.20 -3.36 -5.02
CA ASP A 66 -10.85 -3.88 -3.81
C ASP A 66 -10.15 -3.55 -2.47
N VAL A 67 -9.21 -2.60 -2.45
CA VAL A 67 -8.61 -2.08 -1.22
C VAL A 67 -9.60 -1.12 -0.55
N PRO A 68 -10.03 -1.36 0.70
CA PRO A 68 -10.98 -0.50 1.40
C PRO A 68 -10.28 0.78 1.89
N LEU A 69 -10.20 1.78 1.01
CA LEU A 69 -9.63 3.10 1.32
C LEU A 69 -10.67 4.03 1.95
N ARG A 70 -10.25 4.81 2.95
CA ARG A 70 -11.01 5.97 3.42
C ARG A 70 -10.89 7.15 2.45
N GLU A 71 -11.79 8.12 2.57
CA GLU A 71 -11.81 9.29 1.69
C GLU A 71 -10.50 10.10 1.72
N ASP A 72 -9.86 10.24 2.87
CA ASP A 72 -8.56 10.92 2.99
C ASP A 72 -7.43 10.18 2.27
N GLN A 73 -7.45 8.84 2.32
CA GLN A 73 -6.46 8.00 1.64
C GLN A 73 -6.69 8.03 0.12
N LYS A 74 -7.95 7.92 -0.33
CA LYS A 74 -8.31 8.05 -1.75
C LYS A 74 -7.88 9.41 -2.28
N GLU A 75 -8.21 10.50 -1.59
CA GLU A 75 -7.85 11.85 -2.01
C GLU A 75 -6.33 12.01 -2.15
N TYR A 76 -5.56 11.45 -1.22
CA TYR A 76 -4.10 11.48 -1.30
C TYR A 76 -3.56 10.64 -2.47
N LEU A 77 -4.00 9.38 -2.60
CA LEU A 77 -3.53 8.47 -3.63
C LEU A 77 -3.89 8.97 -5.03
N CYS A 78 -5.10 9.50 -5.25
CA CYS A 78 -5.51 10.08 -6.53
C CYS A 78 -4.68 11.31 -6.94
N LYS A 79 -4.03 12.00 -6.00
CA LYS A 79 -3.13 13.13 -6.32
C LYS A 79 -1.77 12.66 -6.86
N ILE A 80 -1.36 11.44 -6.52
CA ILE A 80 -0.03 10.92 -6.83
C ILE A 80 -0.05 9.74 -7.80
N ALA A 81 -1.23 9.15 -8.04
CA ALA A 81 -1.42 8.11 -9.04
C ALA A 81 -1.25 8.68 -10.45
N ASP A 82 -0.48 7.98 -11.28
CA ASP A 82 -0.31 8.24 -12.70
C ASP A 82 -1.05 7.17 -13.52
N GLY A 83 -2.39 7.28 -13.55
CA GLY A 83 -3.27 6.36 -14.28
C GLY A 83 -4.73 6.52 -13.91
#